data_AF-A0A7L1JQA6-F1
#
_entry.id   AF-A0A7L1JQA6-F1
#
_cell.length_a   1.000
_cell.length_b   1.000
_cell.length_c   1.000
_cell.angle_alpha   90.00
_cell.angle_beta   90.00
_cell.angle_gamma   90.00
#
_symmetry.space_group_name_H-M   'P 1'
#
loop_
_entity.id
_entity.type
_entity.pdbx_description
1 polymer ?
#
loop_
_entity_poly.entity_id
_entity_poly.type
_entity_poly.pdbx_seq_one_letter_code
_entity_poly.pdbx_strand_id
1 'polypeptide(L)'
;MKASLLAVLVLILCADQANSLYCYTCDWEQSNWSCLKAKKCSDKDEYCVTNVASVGIGFLSLWKRITKKCSETCPHHNFSLGLASYTSYCCQTFLCNLSACPG
;
A
#
# COMPACT_ATOMS: atom_id res chain seq x y z
N MET A 1 -40.78 14.38 -16.57
CA MET A 1 -40.19 15.19 -15.48
C MET A 1 -39.73 14.32 -14.30
N LYS A 2 -40.61 13.55 -13.65
CA LYS A 2 -40.23 12.67 -12.52
C LYS A 2 -39.26 11.53 -12.89
N ALA A 3 -39.43 10.92 -14.06
CA ALA A 3 -38.57 9.83 -14.54
C ALA A 3 -37.12 10.26 -14.81
N SER A 4 -36.90 11.46 -15.36
CA SER A 4 -35.55 12.01 -15.56
C SER A 4 -34.85 12.34 -14.25
N LEU A 5 -35.60 12.81 -13.24
CA LEU A 5 -35.02 13.14 -11.94
C LEU A 5 -34.50 11.89 -11.22
N LEU A 6 -35.27 10.79 -11.29
CA LEU A 6 -34.87 9.50 -10.75
C LEU A 6 -33.67 8.90 -11.50
N ALA A 7 -33.62 9.04 -12.82
CA ALA A 7 -32.48 8.60 -13.62
C ALA A 7 -31.19 9.35 -13.27
N VAL A 8 -31.27 10.66 -13.03
CA VAL A 8 -30.11 11.48 -12.59
C VAL A 8 -29.68 11.10 -11.18
N LEU A 9 -30.62 10.82 -10.26
CA LEU A 9 -30.30 10.41 -8.90
C LEU A 9 -29.55 9.06 -8.85
N VAL A 10 -29.97 8.10 -9.68
CA VAL A 10 -29.31 6.79 -9.80
C VAL A 10 -27.90 6.92 -10.38
N LEU A 11 -27.68 7.80 -11.37
CA LEU A 11 -26.33 8.04 -11.93
C LEU A 11 -25.36 8.65 -10.92
N ILE A 12 -25.83 9.52 -10.01
CA ILE A 12 -25.00 10.15 -8.97
C ILE A 12 -24.65 9.14 -7.87
N LEU A 13 -25.56 8.23 -7.53
CA LEU A 13 -25.31 7.16 -6.54
C LEU A 13 -24.36 6.05 -7.05
N CYS A 14 -24.21 5.92 -8.37
CA CYS A 14 -23.25 5.00 -8.98
C CYS A 14 -21.87 5.62 -9.26
N ALA A 15 -21.73 6.93 -9.09
CA ALA A 15 -20.44 7.60 -9.18
C ALA A 15 -19.71 7.46 -7.84
N ASP A 16 -19.10 6.30 -7.63
CA ASP A 16 -18.10 6.15 -6.58
C ASP A 16 -17.03 7.21 -6.86
N GLN A 17 -16.92 8.21 -6.00
CA GLN A 17 -15.87 9.21 -6.11
C GLN A 17 -14.59 8.52 -5.66
N ALA A 18 -14.03 7.69 -6.55
CA ALA A 18 -12.75 7.02 -6.38
C ALA A 18 -11.66 8.10 -6.35
N ASN A 19 -11.50 8.72 -5.18
CA ASN A 19 -10.42 9.63 -4.95
C ASN A 19 -9.17 8.75 -4.88
N SER A 20 -8.49 8.62 -6.02
CA SER A 20 -7.32 7.77 -6.18
C SER A 20 -6.32 7.99 -5.04
N LEU A 21 -5.97 6.92 -4.35
CA LEU A 21 -4.99 6.95 -3.27
C LEU A 21 -3.62 7.42 -3.79
N TYR A 22 -2.82 8.04 -2.93
CA TYR A 22 -1.41 8.29 -3.21
C TYR A 22 -0.57 7.50 -2.22
N CYS A 23 0.45 6.81 -2.71
CA CYS A 23 1.36 6.01 -1.91
C CYS A 23 2.81 6.31 -2.27
N TYR A 24 3.72 6.05 -1.35
CA TYR A 24 5.12 5.87 -1.70
C TYR A 24 5.30 4.53 -2.40
N THR A 25 6.16 4.52 -3.42
CA THR A 25 6.49 3.35 -4.22
C THR A 25 7.99 3.21 -4.35
N CYS A 26 8.48 1.97 -4.39
CA CYS A 26 9.87 1.64 -4.70
C CYS A 26 9.97 0.13 -4.88
N ASP A 27 11.03 -0.30 -5.57
CA ASP A 27 11.33 -1.72 -5.74
C ASP A 27 12.72 -2.02 -5.16
N TRP A 28 12.77 -2.94 -4.21
CA TRP A 28 14.02 -3.56 -3.73
C TRP A 28 15.07 -2.62 -3.08
N GLU A 29 14.62 -1.60 -2.36
CA GLU A 29 15.49 -0.63 -1.70
C GLU A 29 16.00 -1.09 -0.33
N GLN A 30 17.21 -0.69 0.06
CA GLN A 30 17.78 -1.06 1.37
C GLN A 30 17.32 -0.14 2.50
N SER A 31 17.01 1.11 2.18
CA SER A 31 16.64 2.14 3.14
C SER A 31 15.24 2.66 2.87
N ASN A 32 14.55 3.08 3.94
CA ASN A 32 13.24 3.71 3.78
C ASN A 32 13.35 5.04 3.04
N TRP A 33 14.44 5.79 3.24
CA TRP A 33 14.66 7.10 2.63
C TRP A 33 14.77 7.02 1.10
N SER A 34 15.44 5.99 0.59
CA SER A 34 15.52 5.69 -0.84
C SER A 34 14.17 5.21 -1.41
N CYS A 35 13.21 4.85 -0.56
CA CYS A 35 11.94 4.24 -0.90
C CYS A 35 10.74 5.19 -0.74
N LEU A 36 10.91 6.47 -1.06
CA LEU A 36 9.91 7.53 -0.89
C LEU A 36 9.45 8.18 -2.21
N LYS A 37 9.31 7.41 -3.28
CA LYS A 37 8.76 7.94 -4.54
C LYS A 37 7.23 7.97 -4.49
N ALA A 38 6.67 9.16 -4.23
CA ALA A 38 5.22 9.36 -4.23
C ALA A 38 4.62 9.09 -5.63
N LYS A 39 3.53 8.34 -5.69
CA LYS A 39 2.82 7.99 -6.93
C LYS A 39 1.31 7.99 -6.68
N LYS A 40 0.56 8.53 -7.65
CA LYS A 40 -0.90 8.36 -7.74
C LYS A 40 -1.21 6.89 -8.06
N CYS A 41 -2.02 6.24 -7.25
CA CYS A 41 -2.46 4.87 -7.46
C CYS A 41 -3.60 4.79 -8.49
N SER A 42 -3.90 3.58 -8.96
CA SER A 42 -5.09 3.34 -9.80
C SER A 42 -6.36 3.65 -9.01
N ASP A 43 -7.46 3.95 -9.70
CA ASP A 43 -8.76 4.19 -9.06
C ASP A 43 -9.30 2.94 -8.34
N LYS A 44 -8.75 1.77 -8.67
CA LYS A 44 -9.07 0.48 -8.03
C LYS A 44 -8.16 0.15 -6.83
N ASP A 45 -7.03 0.83 -6.71
CA ASP A 45 -6.05 0.55 -5.66
C ASP A 45 -6.48 1.23 -4.36
N GLU A 46 -6.92 0.43 -3.39
CA GLU A 46 -7.41 0.93 -2.10
C GLU A 46 -6.33 0.92 -0.99
N TYR A 47 -5.16 0.32 -1.24
CA TYR A 47 -4.12 0.11 -0.23
C TYR A 47 -2.73 0.55 -0.71
N CYS A 48 -2.00 1.22 0.17
CA CYS A 48 -0.55 1.31 0.13
C CYS A 48 0.04 0.09 0.83
N VAL A 49 0.76 -0.75 0.08
CA VAL A 49 1.40 -1.97 0.60
C VAL A 49 2.90 -1.74 0.75
N THR A 50 3.44 -2.11 1.91
CA THR A 50 4.88 -2.11 2.20
C THR A 50 5.33 -3.51 2.56
N ASN A 51 6.22 -4.07 1.74
CA ASN A 51 6.84 -5.35 1.99
C ASN A 51 8.26 -5.14 2.50
N VAL A 52 8.62 -5.83 3.57
CA VAL A 52 9.95 -5.84 4.16
C VAL A 52 10.44 -7.26 4.19
N ALA A 53 11.46 -7.55 3.40
CA ALA A 53 12.23 -8.78 3.51
C ALA A 53 13.49 -8.49 4.31
N SER A 54 13.74 -9.25 5.37
CA SER A 54 14.98 -9.11 6.13
C SER A 54 15.61 -10.45 6.44
N VAL A 55 16.93 -10.46 6.62
CA VAL A 55 17.67 -11.60 7.15
C VAL A 55 18.42 -11.13 8.39
N GLY A 56 18.31 -11.87 9.48
CA GLY A 56 18.91 -11.48 10.75
C GLY A 56 19.11 -12.65 11.70
N ILE A 57 19.99 -12.43 12.68
CA ILE A 57 20.28 -13.37 13.76
C ILE A 57 20.02 -12.62 15.08
N GLY A 58 19.02 -13.07 15.84
CA GLY A 58 18.59 -12.36 17.06
C GLY A 58 18.20 -10.91 16.74
N PHE A 59 18.89 -9.94 17.34
CA PHE A 59 18.64 -8.51 17.16
C PHE A 59 19.38 -7.88 15.96
N LEU A 60 20.30 -8.62 15.33
CA LEU A 60 21.09 -8.13 14.21
C LEU A 60 20.36 -8.36 12.90
N SER A 61 20.00 -7.27 12.20
CA SER A 61 19.58 -7.33 10.80
C SER A 61 20.81 -7.25 9.90
N LEU A 62 21.13 -8.37 9.25
CA LEU A 62 22.25 -8.47 8.29
C LEU A 62 21.85 -7.91 6.94
N TRP A 63 20.60 -8.10 6.56
CA TRP A 63 20.09 -7.66 5.27
C TRP A 63 18.63 -7.24 5.39
N LYS A 64 18.26 -6.19 4.65
CA LYS A 64 16.88 -5.69 4.58
C LYS A 64 16.61 -5.14 3.18
N ARG A 65 15.44 -5.51 2.64
CA ARG A 65 14.88 -5.00 1.38
C ARG A 65 13.46 -4.56 1.59
N ILE A 66 13.14 -3.39 1.08
CA ILE A 66 11.85 -2.74 1.19
C ILE A 66 11.28 -2.59 -0.22
N THR A 67 10.00 -2.91 -0.38
CA THR A 67 9.24 -2.66 -1.61
C THR A 67 7.92 -2.02 -1.22
N LYS A 68 7.57 -0.91 -1.86
CA LYS A 68 6.30 -0.21 -1.62
C LYS A 68 5.52 -0.13 -2.91
N LYS A 69 4.22 -0.39 -2.86
CA LYS A 69 3.35 -0.41 -4.03
C LYS A 69 1.91 -0.02 -3.70
N CYS A 70 1.16 0.37 -4.72
CA CYS A 70 -0.30 0.44 -4.67
C CYS A 70 -0.88 -0.97 -4.91
N SER A 71 -2.04 -1.27 -4.34
CA SER A 71 -2.71 -2.55 -4.53
C SER A 71 -4.21 -2.42 -4.23
N GLU A 72 -5.04 -3.12 -5.01
CA GLU A 72 -6.49 -3.27 -4.77
C GLU A 72 -6.78 -4.06 -3.49
N THR A 73 -5.87 -4.95 -3.10
CA THR A 73 -6.01 -5.80 -1.91
C THR A 73 -4.82 -5.63 -0.96
N CYS A 74 -5.01 -5.97 0.32
CA CYS A 74 -3.93 -6.07 1.29
C CYS A 74 -3.47 -7.53 1.46
N PRO A 75 -2.39 -7.97 0.78
CA PRO A 75 -1.82 -9.29 1.00
C PRO A 75 -1.07 -9.31 2.34
N HIS A 76 -1.68 -9.89 3.37
CA HIS A 76 -1.04 -10.04 4.68
C HIS A 76 -0.14 -11.29 4.68
N HIS A 77 1.12 -11.10 4.31
CA HIS A 77 2.14 -12.15 4.34
C HIS A 77 3.17 -11.81 5.42
N ASN A 78 3.04 -12.47 6.57
CA ASN A 78 3.98 -12.38 7.67
C ASN A 78 4.49 -13.78 7.96
N PHE A 79 5.69 -14.10 7.47
CA PHE A 79 6.31 -15.39 7.72
C PHE A 79 7.80 -15.24 8.01
N SER A 80 8.30 -16.16 8.82
CA SER A 80 9.72 -16.25 9.17
C SER A 80 10.22 -17.64 8.82
N LEU A 81 11.27 -17.72 8.01
CA LEU A 81 11.95 -18.93 7.57
C LEU A 81 13.38 -18.91 8.10
N GLY A 82 13.54 -19.44 9.33
CA GLY A 82 14.82 -19.46 10.02
C GLY A 82 15.32 -18.05 10.33
N LEU A 83 16.35 -17.62 9.58
CA LEU A 83 16.95 -16.29 9.71
C LEU A 83 16.31 -15.24 8.81
N ALA A 84 15.50 -15.65 7.83
CA ALA A 84 14.82 -14.76 6.90
C ALA A 84 13.40 -14.47 7.37
N SER A 85 12.96 -13.21 7.30
CA SER A 85 11.59 -12.80 7.55
C SER A 85 11.06 -12.01 6.35
N TYR A 86 9.78 -12.19 6.08
CA TYR A 86 9.04 -11.39 5.12
C TYR A 86 7.78 -10.88 5.79
N THR A 87 7.61 -9.56 5.79
CA THR A 87 6.53 -8.88 6.48
C THR A 87 5.83 -7.92 5.54
N SER A 88 4.50 -7.95 5.52
CA SER A 88 3.68 -7.09 4.68
C SER A 88 2.76 -6.22 5.53
N TYR A 89 2.78 -4.91 5.26
CA TYR A 89 2.00 -3.90 5.95
C TYR A 89 1.14 -3.13 4.97
N CYS A 90 -0.09 -2.78 5.36
CA CYS A 90 -1.02 -2.05 4.51
C CYS A 90 -1.63 -0.87 5.25
N CYS A 91 -1.96 0.18 4.51
CA CYS A 91 -2.70 1.33 5.00
C CYS A 91 -3.47 1.99 3.84
N GLN A 92 -4.48 2.80 4.14
CA GLN A 92 -5.46 3.30 3.14
C GLN A 92 -5.56 4.83 3.09
N THR A 93 -4.64 5.55 3.72
CA THR A 93 -4.65 7.01 3.76
C THR A 93 -3.53 7.61 2.90
N PHE A 94 -3.68 8.89 2.54
CA PHE A 94 -2.73 9.60 1.68
C PHE A 94 -1.29 9.50 2.20
N LEU A 95 -0.39 8.92 1.41
CA LEU A 95 1.03 8.73 1.71
C LEU A 95 1.30 8.08 3.08
N CYS A 96 0.39 7.21 3.53
CA CYS A 96 0.43 6.58 4.85
C CYS A 96 1.64 5.66 5.07
N ASN A 97 2.20 5.11 3.99
CA ASN A 97 3.37 4.25 4.03
C ASN A 97 4.68 5.05 4.00
N LEU A 98 4.78 6.15 4.76
CA LEU A 98 5.99 6.96 4.86
C LEU A 98 7.12 6.18 5.55
N SER A 99 6.85 5.59 6.72
CA SER A 99 7.78 4.66 7.38
C SER A 99 7.61 3.26 6.79
N ALA A 100 8.47 2.32 7.17
CA ALA A 100 8.27 0.89 6.86
C ALA A 100 7.10 0.28 7.67
N CYS A 101 6.08 1.09 7.98
CA CYS A 101 5.10 1.06 9.07
C CYS A 101 4.91 -0.28 9.80
N PRO A 102 5.23 -0.35 11.10
CA PRO A 102 4.32 -0.81 12.12
C PRO A 102 3.54 0.41 12.66
N GLY A 103 2.22 0.43 12.40
CA GLY A 103 1.21 1.21 13.12
C GLY A 103 0.17 0.24 13.65
#